data_AF-A0A8J9WGD3-F1
#
_entry.id   AF-A0A8J9WGD3-F1
#
_cell.length_a   1.000
_cell.length_b   1.000
_cell.length_c   1.000
_cell.angle_alpha   90.00
_cell.angle_beta   90.00
_cell.angle_gamma   90.00
#
_symmetry.space_group_name_H-M   'P 1'
#
loop_
_entity.id
_entity.type
_entity.pdbx_description
1 polymer ?
#
loop_
_entity_poly.entity_id
_entity_poly.type
_entity_poly.pdbx_seq_one_letter_code
_entity_poly.pdbx_strand_id
1 'polypeptide(L)'
;MTPSIQPKMTVLLVVAVYTTTWGQLGTLAADPDSFHPSDLLLGAYTFEDCADLYPVMFWNSEVQDGVFPIKPASSSDHFDVYCDMTTDGGGWTVIQRRVDGRLNFDRRWADYENGFGKVEGEHWLGLDKIHNLTSQANYELYVELEDWEGNFAYARYDTFSIGDESTDYTLNIGGYSGDAGDSMGFHNGGKFSATDVDNDDNNDHCAQKYSGGWWYRDPCLTSVLNGRYFLPEDYHDHDTGTGVFWYKWKGTRFYSLKATKMMVRPQNFIRNL
;
A
#
# COMPACT_ATOMS: atom_id res chain seq x y z
N MET A 1 -3.65 -14.96 50.28
CA MET A 1 -3.37 -14.55 48.89
C MET A 1 -3.80 -15.68 47.99
N THR A 2 -5.01 -15.59 47.46
CA THR A 2 -5.58 -16.50 46.47
C THR A 2 -5.55 -15.78 45.12
N PRO A 3 -5.04 -16.38 44.03
CA PRO A 3 -5.15 -15.77 42.72
C PRO A 3 -6.59 -15.88 42.22
N SER A 4 -7.16 -14.73 41.88
CA SER A 4 -8.42 -14.59 41.17
C SER A 4 -8.28 -15.19 39.78
N ILE A 5 -9.03 -16.25 39.49
CA ILE A 5 -9.20 -16.80 38.15
C ILE A 5 -10.24 -15.93 37.45
N GLN A 6 -9.78 -15.08 36.53
CA GLN A 6 -10.67 -14.43 35.56
C GLN A 6 -11.24 -15.50 34.61
N PRO A 7 -12.54 -15.53 34.34
CA PRO A 7 -13.12 -16.49 33.41
C PRO A 7 -12.62 -16.18 31.99
N LYS A 8 -12.03 -17.17 31.31
CA LYS A 8 -11.78 -17.13 29.87
C LYS A 8 -13.13 -16.88 29.18
N MET A 9 -13.22 -15.76 28.48
CA MET A 9 -14.37 -15.41 27.68
C MET A 9 -14.42 -16.39 26.51
N THR A 10 -15.39 -17.31 26.54
CA THR A 10 -15.66 -18.27 25.47
C THR A 10 -15.89 -17.51 24.18
N VAL A 11 -14.99 -17.68 23.21
CA VAL A 11 -15.09 -17.14 21.86
C VAL A 11 -16.37 -17.70 21.23
N LEU A 12 -17.29 -16.81 20.86
CA LEU A 12 -18.40 -17.15 19.99
C LEU A 12 -17.81 -17.41 18.60
N LEU A 13 -17.61 -18.69 18.25
CA LEU A 13 -17.37 -19.08 16.86
C LEU A 13 -18.59 -18.67 16.04
N VAL A 14 -18.40 -17.86 15.00
CA VAL A 14 -19.37 -17.75 13.92
C VAL A 14 -19.30 -19.07 13.14
N VAL A 15 -20.15 -20.03 13.53
CA VAL A 15 -20.31 -21.28 12.79
C VAL A 15 -21.11 -20.97 11.53
N ALA A 16 -20.44 -20.98 10.37
CA ALA A 16 -21.13 -20.98 9.09
C ALA A 16 -21.84 -22.34 8.93
N VAL A 17 -23.17 -22.35 9.04
CA VAL A 17 -23.99 -23.54 8.79
C VAL A 17 -24.26 -23.60 7.29
N TYR A 18 -23.64 -24.55 6.58
CA TYR A 18 -24.01 -24.87 5.19
C TYR A 18 -25.01 -26.02 5.15
N THR A 19 -26.04 -25.88 4.31
CA THR A 19 -26.96 -26.97 3.98
C THR A 19 -26.44 -27.70 2.75
N THR A 20 -26.00 -28.95 2.89
CA THR A 20 -25.81 -29.84 1.75
C THR A 20 -27.16 -30.44 1.35
N THR A 21 -27.34 -30.77 0.07
CA THR A 21 -28.58 -31.28 -0.53
C THR A 21 -29.04 -32.66 -0.03
N TRP A 22 -28.46 -33.17 1.06
CA TRP A 22 -28.83 -34.42 1.72
C TRP A 22 -28.76 -34.29 3.25
N GLY A 23 -29.54 -33.37 3.83
CA GLY A 23 -30.18 -33.54 5.14
C GLY A 23 -29.38 -34.03 6.35
N GLN A 24 -28.05 -33.82 6.43
CA GLN A 24 -27.26 -34.13 7.62
C GLN A 24 -26.48 -32.90 8.09
N LEU A 25 -26.76 -32.47 9.33
CA LEU A 25 -25.96 -31.50 10.07
C LEU A 25 -24.66 -32.16 10.51
N GLY A 26 -23.55 -31.81 9.86
CA GLY A 26 -22.20 -32.19 10.29
C GLY A 26 -21.48 -30.97 10.87
N THR A 27 -21.02 -31.06 12.11
CA THR A 27 -20.09 -30.10 12.73
C THR A 27 -18.67 -30.56 12.48
N LEU A 28 -17.87 -29.79 11.73
CA LEU A 28 -16.41 -29.92 11.74
C LEU A 28 -15.89 -29.00 12.85
N ALA A 29 -15.53 -29.59 13.99
CA ALA A 29 -14.71 -28.89 14.97
C ALA A 29 -13.27 -28.92 14.46
N ALA A 30 -12.74 -27.77 14.03
CA ALA A 30 -11.31 -27.62 13.82
C ALA A 30 -10.63 -27.55 15.20
N ASP A 31 -9.62 -28.40 15.41
CA ASP A 31 -8.84 -28.49 16.65
C ASP A 31 -7.94 -27.23 16.78
N PRO A 32 -8.07 -26.43 17.85
CA PRO A 32 -7.36 -25.15 17.99
C PRO A 32 -5.84 -25.26 18.05
N ASP A 33 -5.27 -26.44 18.28
CA ASP A 33 -3.81 -26.66 18.35
C ASP A 33 -3.18 -27.12 17.01
N SER A 34 -3.94 -27.13 15.91
CA SER A 34 -3.49 -27.71 14.62
C SER A 34 -3.36 -26.72 13.46
N PHE A 35 -3.52 -25.42 13.70
CA PHE A 35 -3.41 -24.41 12.64
C PHE A 35 -1.93 -24.21 12.26
N HIS A 36 -1.54 -24.66 11.07
CA HIS A 36 -0.21 -24.48 10.52
C HIS A 36 -0.25 -23.42 9.40
N PRO A 37 0.79 -22.58 9.19
CA PRO A 37 0.80 -21.58 8.11
C PRO A 37 0.55 -22.14 6.70
N SER A 38 0.78 -23.44 6.51
CA SER A 38 0.48 -24.17 5.27
C SER A 38 -1.02 -24.41 5.03
N ASP A 39 -1.87 -24.26 6.05
CA ASP A 39 -3.32 -24.42 5.95
C ASP A 39 -4.02 -23.17 5.40
N LEU A 40 -3.32 -22.03 5.31
CA LEU A 40 -3.77 -20.84 4.57
C LEU A 40 -4.03 -21.13 3.08
N LEU A 41 -3.48 -22.22 2.55
CA LEU A 41 -3.69 -22.69 1.18
C LEU A 41 -4.63 -23.90 1.06
N LEU A 42 -5.21 -24.37 2.17
CA LEU A 42 -6.13 -25.52 2.19
C LEU A 42 -7.59 -25.05 2.34
N GLY A 43 -8.04 -24.29 1.34
CA GLY A 43 -9.42 -24.26 0.85
C GLY A 43 -10.50 -23.64 1.75
N ALA A 44 -10.66 -22.31 1.71
CA ALA A 44 -11.96 -21.61 1.64
C ALA A 44 -11.86 -20.09 1.88
N TYR A 45 -10.77 -19.61 2.50
CA TYR A 45 -10.65 -18.19 2.87
C TYR A 45 -9.73 -17.44 1.91
N THR A 46 -10.29 -16.44 1.24
CA THR A 46 -9.55 -15.45 0.46
C THR A 46 -9.59 -14.13 1.22
N PHE A 47 -8.43 -13.58 1.55
CA PHE A 47 -8.35 -12.28 2.21
C PHE A 47 -8.45 -11.17 1.16
N GLU A 48 -9.31 -10.19 1.39
CA GLU A 48 -9.48 -9.07 0.46
C GLU A 48 -8.25 -8.15 0.42
N ASP A 49 -7.57 -8.03 1.57
CA ASP A 49 -6.34 -7.28 1.76
C ASP A 49 -5.58 -7.76 3.02
N CYS A 50 -4.46 -7.10 3.33
CA CYS A 50 -3.67 -7.41 4.52
C CYS A 50 -4.39 -7.10 5.84
N ALA A 51 -5.40 -6.24 5.83
CA ALA A 51 -6.17 -5.86 7.01
C ALA A 51 -7.16 -6.96 7.40
N ASP A 52 -7.73 -7.65 6.42
CA ASP A 52 -8.55 -8.85 6.62
C ASP A 52 -7.73 -10.05 7.11
N LEU A 53 -6.47 -10.16 6.67
CA LEU A 53 -5.52 -11.18 7.14
C LEU A 53 -5.04 -10.93 8.59
N TYR A 54 -4.85 -9.67 8.99
CA TYR A 54 -4.21 -9.31 10.25
C TYR A 54 -4.85 -9.94 11.51
N PRO A 55 -6.18 -9.92 11.72
CA PRO A 55 -6.81 -10.56 12.87
C PRO A 55 -6.48 -12.06 12.99
N VAL A 56 -6.43 -12.77 11.87
CA VAL A 56 -6.11 -14.22 11.85
C VAL A 56 -4.69 -14.44 12.37
N MET A 57 -3.72 -13.66 11.87
CA MET A 57 -2.33 -13.74 12.34
C MET A 57 -2.20 -13.33 13.81
N PHE A 58 -2.96 -12.32 14.24
CA PHE A 58 -2.95 -11.84 15.62
C PHE A 58 -3.42 -12.91 16.61
N TRP A 59 -4.58 -13.52 16.37
CA TRP A 59 -5.13 -14.54 17.27
C TRP A 59 -4.29 -15.83 17.32
N ASN A 60 -3.53 -16.11 16.25
CA ASN A 60 -2.60 -17.24 16.20
C ASN A 60 -1.20 -16.92 16.75
N SER A 61 -0.94 -15.69 17.20
CA SER A 61 0.39 -15.24 17.64
C SER A 61 1.48 -15.35 16.55
N GLU A 62 1.09 -15.11 15.29
CA GLU A 62 1.95 -15.23 14.10
C GLU A 62 2.15 -13.89 13.38
N VAL A 63 1.85 -12.75 14.02
CA VAL A 63 1.98 -11.42 13.40
C VAL A 63 3.41 -11.19 12.92
N GLN A 64 3.57 -11.13 11.60
CA GLN A 64 4.84 -10.87 10.94
C GLN A 64 4.59 -10.18 9.60
N ASP A 65 5.51 -9.30 9.22
CA ASP A 65 5.53 -8.77 7.86
C ASP A 65 5.89 -9.89 6.88
N GLY A 66 5.39 -9.81 5.66
CA GLY A 66 5.71 -10.81 4.66
C GLY A 66 4.89 -10.69 3.38
N VAL A 67 5.14 -11.61 2.45
CA VAL A 67 4.37 -11.71 1.22
C VAL A 67 3.22 -12.67 1.41
N PHE A 68 2.02 -12.22 1.07
CA PHE A 68 0.79 -13.00 1.18
C PHE A 68 -0.09 -12.81 -0.05
N PRO A 69 -0.80 -13.86 -0.50
CA PRO A 69 -1.79 -13.72 -1.55
C PRO A 69 -3.06 -13.06 -1.00
N ILE A 70 -3.58 -12.09 -1.73
CA ILE A 70 -4.88 -11.48 -1.48
C ILE A 70 -5.76 -11.58 -2.72
N LYS A 71 -7.07 -11.44 -2.55
CA LYS A 71 -8.04 -11.38 -3.63
C LYS A 71 -9.10 -10.32 -3.31
N PRO A 72 -8.88 -9.06 -3.72
CA PRO A 72 -9.90 -8.01 -3.62
C PRO A 72 -11.21 -8.44 -4.28
N ALA A 73 -12.36 -7.98 -3.75
CA ALA A 73 -13.68 -8.40 -4.19
C ALA A 73 -13.95 -8.17 -5.69
N SER A 74 -13.41 -7.09 -6.27
CA SER A 74 -13.52 -6.76 -7.69
C SER A 74 -12.52 -7.50 -8.58
N SER A 75 -11.56 -8.22 -8.00
CA SER A 75 -10.50 -8.91 -8.74
C SER A 75 -10.92 -10.32 -9.14
N SER A 76 -10.64 -10.70 -10.40
CA SER A 76 -10.94 -12.05 -10.90
C SER A 76 -10.06 -13.12 -10.25
N ASP A 77 -8.79 -12.79 -10.03
CA ASP A 77 -7.75 -13.69 -9.54
C ASP A 77 -7.05 -13.13 -8.30
N HIS A 78 -6.33 -14.00 -7.58
CA HIS A 78 -5.49 -13.58 -6.47
C HIS A 78 -4.16 -13.00 -6.98
N PHE A 79 -3.52 -12.16 -6.17
CA PHE A 79 -2.17 -11.69 -6.40
C PHE A 79 -1.41 -11.51 -5.09
N ASP A 80 -0.09 -11.61 -5.17
CA ASP A 80 0.79 -11.43 -4.02
C ASP A 80 1.00 -9.95 -3.70
N VAL A 81 0.97 -9.63 -2.41
CA VAL A 81 1.29 -8.31 -1.86
C VAL A 81 2.26 -8.46 -0.70
N TYR A 82 3.02 -7.40 -0.42
CA TYR A 82 3.72 -7.31 0.85
C TYR A 82 2.78 -6.71 1.90
N CYS A 83 2.53 -7.48 2.96
CA CYS A 83 1.80 -7.03 4.12
C CYS A 83 2.78 -6.53 5.18
N ASP A 84 2.62 -5.26 5.57
CA ASP A 84 3.28 -4.69 6.74
C ASP A 84 2.31 -4.81 7.93
N MET A 85 2.63 -5.76 8.82
CA MET A 85 1.83 -6.16 9.96
C MET A 85 2.33 -5.52 11.25
N THR A 86 3.31 -4.63 11.20
CA THR A 86 3.98 -4.10 12.40
C THR A 86 3.93 -2.58 12.49
N THR A 87 4.01 -1.87 11.37
CA THR A 87 3.96 -0.41 11.31
C THR A 87 2.58 0.10 11.69
N ASP A 88 2.51 1.06 12.63
CA ASP A 88 1.28 1.79 12.98
C ASP A 88 0.03 0.88 13.22
N GLY A 89 0.27 -0.25 13.89
CA GLY A 89 -0.77 -1.24 14.22
C GLY A 89 -1.03 -2.32 13.16
N GLY A 90 -0.27 -2.37 12.07
CA GLY A 90 -0.27 -3.47 11.10
C GLY A 90 -1.45 -3.52 10.13
N GLY A 91 -1.58 -4.61 9.36
CA GLY A 91 -2.67 -4.77 8.39
C GLY A 91 -2.53 -3.89 7.15
N TRP A 92 -1.33 -3.39 6.85
CA TRP A 92 -1.07 -2.53 5.71
C TRP A 92 -0.74 -3.35 4.46
N THR A 93 -1.36 -2.99 3.34
CA THR A 93 -0.99 -3.51 2.02
C THR A 93 -0.05 -2.53 1.35
N VAL A 94 1.21 -2.93 1.09
CA VAL A 94 2.20 -2.06 0.43
C VAL A 94 1.89 -1.98 -1.07
N ILE A 95 1.74 -0.75 -1.57
CA ILE A 95 1.42 -0.48 -2.98
C ILE A 95 2.60 0.08 -3.78
N GLN A 96 3.59 0.64 -3.09
CA GLN A 96 4.84 1.13 -3.67
C GLN A 96 5.97 1.04 -2.64
N ARG A 97 7.17 0.66 -3.10
CA ARG A 97 8.37 0.67 -2.26
C ARG A 97 9.61 1.08 -3.05
N ARG A 98 10.43 1.96 -2.46
CA ARG A 98 11.78 2.36 -2.90
C ARG A 98 12.77 2.15 -1.77
N VAL A 99 13.96 1.62 -2.04
CA VAL A 99 14.96 1.31 -1.01
C VAL A 99 16.41 1.30 -1.50
N ASP A 100 16.65 0.93 -2.76
CA ASP A 100 18.03 0.74 -3.25
C ASP A 100 18.26 1.21 -4.70
N GLY A 101 17.22 1.67 -5.40
CA GLY A 101 17.31 2.22 -6.74
C GLY A 101 17.61 1.19 -7.84
N ARG A 102 17.54 -0.11 -7.55
CA ARG A 102 17.82 -1.17 -8.55
C ARG A 102 16.71 -1.32 -9.57
N LEU A 103 15.48 -0.96 -9.20
CA LEU A 103 14.35 -1.02 -10.10
C LEU A 103 14.17 0.33 -10.79
N ASN A 104 14.16 0.31 -12.13
CA ASN A 104 13.80 1.49 -12.89
C ASN A 104 12.29 1.77 -12.77
N PHE A 105 11.92 2.99 -12.36
CA PHE A 105 10.53 3.49 -12.33
C PHE A 105 10.21 4.40 -13.51
N ASP A 106 11.18 4.74 -14.37
CA ASP A 106 10.92 5.42 -15.65
C ASP A 106 10.29 4.42 -16.63
N ARG A 107 8.98 4.27 -16.53
CA ARG A 107 8.19 3.22 -17.16
C ARG A 107 7.07 3.79 -18.00
N ARG A 108 6.55 2.95 -18.89
CA ARG A 108 5.42 3.26 -19.77
C ARG A 108 4.10 3.02 -19.04
N TRP A 109 3.01 3.57 -19.57
CA TRP A 109 1.67 3.42 -19.02
C TRP A 109 1.31 1.97 -18.68
N ALA A 110 1.48 1.06 -19.65
CA ALA A 110 1.14 -0.35 -19.48
C ALA A 110 1.90 -1.02 -18.33
N ASP A 111 3.14 -0.63 -18.05
CA ASP A 111 3.89 -1.16 -16.91
C ASP A 111 3.28 -0.66 -15.59
N TYR A 112 2.92 0.62 -15.52
CA TYR A 112 2.26 1.21 -14.34
C TYR A 112 0.87 0.64 -14.08
N GLU A 113 0.13 0.35 -15.14
CA GLU A 113 -1.17 -0.30 -15.08
C GLU A 113 -1.06 -1.71 -14.49
N ASN A 114 -0.17 -2.54 -15.06
CA ASN A 114 -0.01 -3.94 -14.66
C ASN A 114 0.75 -4.11 -13.33
N GLY A 115 1.67 -3.20 -13.02
CA GLY A 115 2.61 -3.33 -11.92
C GLY A 115 3.95 -3.91 -12.35
N PHE A 116 5.00 -3.58 -11.60
CA PHE A 116 6.37 -4.01 -11.87
C PHE A 116 7.22 -4.08 -10.60
N GLY A 117 8.31 -4.85 -10.66
CA GLY A 117 9.17 -5.12 -9.51
C GLY A 117 8.78 -6.40 -8.77
N LYS A 118 9.28 -6.55 -7.55
CA LYS A 118 8.97 -7.69 -6.68
C LYS A 118 8.50 -7.17 -5.34
N VAL A 119 7.41 -7.72 -4.81
CA VAL A 119 6.77 -7.23 -3.59
C VAL A 119 7.67 -7.32 -2.36
N GLU A 120 8.66 -8.22 -2.34
CA GLU A 120 9.70 -8.30 -1.31
C GLU A 120 10.69 -7.12 -1.32
N GLY A 121 10.79 -6.39 -2.44
CA GLY A 121 11.76 -5.32 -2.66
C GLY A 121 11.12 -4.06 -3.25
N GLU A 122 11.85 -3.37 -4.12
CA GLU A 122 11.26 -2.24 -4.87
C GLU A 122 10.17 -2.74 -5.81
N HIS A 123 9.02 -2.06 -5.78
CA HIS A 123 7.91 -2.38 -6.67
C HIS A 123 6.91 -1.23 -6.76
N TRP A 124 6.09 -1.33 -7.80
CA TRP A 124 4.81 -0.66 -7.97
C TRP A 124 3.75 -1.74 -8.17
N LEU A 125 2.71 -1.76 -7.33
CA LEU A 125 1.74 -2.87 -7.31
C LEU A 125 0.93 -3.00 -8.62
N GLY A 126 0.68 -1.86 -9.29
CA GLY A 126 -0.13 -1.77 -10.50
C GLY A 126 -1.38 -0.93 -10.26
N LEU A 127 -1.69 0.01 -11.17
CA LEU A 127 -2.83 0.91 -11.04
C LEU A 127 -4.15 0.12 -10.99
N ASP A 128 -4.31 -0.93 -11.79
CA ASP A 128 -5.51 -1.77 -11.73
C ASP A 128 -5.70 -2.42 -10.36
N LYS A 129 -4.60 -2.92 -9.79
CA LYS A 129 -4.64 -3.56 -8.47
C LYS A 129 -4.93 -2.55 -7.36
N ILE A 130 -4.34 -1.36 -7.43
CA ILE A 130 -4.57 -0.28 -6.47
C ILE A 130 -6.00 0.26 -6.57
N HIS A 131 -6.54 0.42 -7.78
CA HIS A 131 -7.94 0.78 -7.99
C HIS A 131 -8.86 -0.27 -7.37
N ASN A 132 -8.65 -1.54 -7.71
CA ASN A 132 -9.44 -2.65 -7.17
C ASN A 132 -9.43 -2.64 -5.63
N LEU A 133 -8.26 -2.53 -5.01
CA LEU A 133 -8.13 -2.44 -3.55
C LEU A 133 -8.92 -1.27 -2.97
N THR A 134 -8.68 -0.06 -3.49
CA THR A 134 -9.21 1.18 -2.91
C THR A 134 -10.67 1.46 -3.28
N SER A 135 -11.27 0.63 -4.13
CA SER A 135 -12.70 0.68 -4.48
C SER A 135 -13.60 -0.12 -3.54
N GLN A 136 -13.03 -1.01 -2.71
CA GLN A 136 -13.80 -1.92 -1.84
C GLN A 136 -14.47 -1.20 -0.66
N ALA A 137 -13.81 -0.16 -0.13
CA ALA A 137 -14.23 0.60 1.03
C ALA A 137 -13.52 1.97 1.03
N ASN A 138 -13.66 2.72 2.13
CA ASN A 138 -12.80 3.88 2.35
C ASN A 138 -11.44 3.40 2.86
N TYR A 139 -10.39 3.63 2.07
CA TYR A 139 -9.01 3.33 2.46
C TYR A 139 -8.29 4.59 2.91
N GLU A 140 -7.37 4.40 3.86
CA GLU A 140 -6.34 5.37 4.20
C GLU A 140 -5.02 5.04 3.50
N LEU A 141 -4.21 6.06 3.28
CA LEU A 141 -2.84 5.94 2.79
C LEU A 141 -1.86 6.33 3.91
N TYR A 142 -0.84 5.51 4.10
CA TYR A 142 0.34 5.82 4.91
C TYR A 142 1.58 5.83 4.03
N VAL A 143 2.31 6.94 4.05
CA VAL A 143 3.56 7.15 3.33
C VAL A 143 4.68 7.28 4.35
N GLU A 144 5.57 6.30 4.38
CA GLU A 144 6.79 6.33 5.19
C GLU A 144 7.97 6.78 4.33
N LEU A 145 8.79 7.68 4.88
CA LEU A 145 9.92 8.31 4.19
C LEU A 145 11.18 8.19 5.06
N GLU A 146 12.30 7.84 4.45
CA GLU A 146 13.62 7.80 5.08
C GLU A 146 14.62 8.65 4.29
N ASP A 147 15.42 9.44 5.01
CA ASP A 147 16.49 10.25 4.43
C ASP A 147 17.87 9.57 4.59
N TRP A 148 18.90 10.12 3.96
CA TRP A 148 20.24 9.50 3.97
C TRP A 148 20.94 9.59 5.33
N GLU A 149 20.47 10.46 6.22
CA GLU A 149 20.93 10.60 7.59
C GLU A 149 20.23 9.62 8.56
N GLY A 150 19.28 8.82 8.07
CA GLY A 150 18.52 7.84 8.86
C GLY A 150 17.37 8.47 9.67
N ASN A 151 16.95 9.68 9.31
CA ASN A 151 15.73 10.26 9.86
C ASN A 151 14.52 9.69 9.13
N PHE A 152 13.43 9.51 9.87
CA PHE A 152 12.15 9.08 9.35
C PHE A 152 11.11 10.18 9.48
N ALA A 153 10.20 10.22 8.52
CA ALA A 153 8.97 11.00 8.59
C ALA A 153 7.83 10.24 7.90
N TYR A 154 6.59 10.60 8.22
CA TYR A 154 5.42 10.01 7.59
C TYR A 154 4.37 11.05 7.21
N ALA A 155 3.61 10.72 6.17
CA ALA A 155 2.39 11.41 5.78
C ALA A 155 1.25 10.39 5.73
N ARG A 156 0.13 10.71 6.37
CA ARG A 156 -1.07 9.88 6.40
C ARG A 156 -2.24 10.66 5.83
N TYR A 157 -3.11 9.96 5.10
CA TYR A 157 -4.30 10.53 4.48
C TYR A 157 -5.50 9.63 4.80
N ASP A 158 -6.50 10.19 5.48
CA ASP A 158 -7.71 9.45 5.90
C ASP A 158 -8.56 8.97 4.72
N THR A 159 -8.40 9.59 3.55
CA THR A 159 -9.01 9.15 2.29
C THR A 159 -7.93 8.99 1.25
N PHE A 160 -7.90 7.81 0.64
CA PHE A 160 -7.11 7.51 -0.55
C PHE A 160 -7.86 6.54 -1.45
N SER A 161 -8.08 6.95 -2.69
CA SER A 161 -8.51 6.07 -3.76
C SER A 161 -8.01 6.57 -5.11
N ILE A 162 -8.00 5.69 -6.09
CA ILE A 162 -7.76 6.06 -7.48
C ILE A 162 -8.93 5.58 -8.35
N GLY A 163 -9.23 6.34 -9.40
CA GLY A 163 -10.19 5.92 -10.41
C GLY A 163 -9.71 4.72 -11.22
N ASP A 164 -10.52 4.27 -12.17
CA ASP A 164 -10.13 3.25 -13.16
C ASP A 164 -9.46 3.89 -14.38
N GLU A 165 -9.09 3.06 -15.37
CA GLU A 165 -8.51 3.51 -16.64
C GLU A 165 -9.39 4.55 -17.36
N SER A 166 -10.73 4.44 -17.28
CA SER A 166 -11.66 5.37 -17.95
C SER A 166 -11.60 6.80 -17.39
N THR A 167 -11.05 6.94 -16.20
CA THR A 167 -10.81 8.21 -15.51
C THR A 167 -9.32 8.51 -15.40
N ASP A 168 -8.48 7.85 -16.18
CA ASP A 168 -7.02 7.99 -16.17
C ASP A 168 -6.41 7.78 -14.77
N TYR A 169 -7.00 6.85 -13.99
CA TYR A 169 -6.63 6.56 -12.61
C TYR A 169 -6.55 7.80 -11.71
N THR A 170 -7.52 8.72 -11.84
CA THR A 170 -7.57 9.99 -11.10
C THR A 170 -7.43 9.79 -9.59
N LEU A 171 -6.52 10.53 -8.95
CA LEU A 171 -6.27 10.49 -7.51
C LEU A 171 -7.38 11.20 -6.73
N ASN A 172 -7.89 10.55 -5.70
CA ASN A 172 -8.69 11.15 -4.65
C ASN A 172 -7.98 10.97 -3.30
N ILE A 173 -7.55 12.07 -2.70
CA ILE A 173 -6.77 12.06 -1.45
C ILE A 173 -7.18 13.19 -0.51
N GLY A 174 -7.23 12.94 0.79
CA GLY A 174 -7.64 13.93 1.78
C GLY A 174 -7.36 13.54 3.23
N GLY A 175 -7.65 14.46 4.16
CA GLY A 175 -7.49 14.21 5.60
C GLY A 175 -6.03 14.03 6.01
N TYR A 176 -5.14 14.92 5.55
CA TYR A 176 -3.71 14.83 5.87
C TYR A 176 -3.43 14.91 7.38
N SER A 177 -2.53 14.04 7.85
CA SER A 177 -1.84 14.13 9.15
C SER A 177 -0.42 13.57 9.02
N GLY A 178 0.45 13.83 10.01
CA GLY A 178 1.83 13.35 10.03
C GLY A 178 2.87 14.47 10.12
N ASP A 179 4.14 14.09 10.17
CA ASP A 179 5.30 14.97 10.40
C ASP A 179 6.15 15.24 9.14
N ALA A 180 5.85 14.58 8.01
CA ALA A 180 6.51 14.86 6.71
C ALA A 180 6.00 16.14 6.02
N GLY A 181 4.92 16.73 6.51
CA GLY A 181 4.19 17.81 5.85
C GLY A 181 3.44 17.34 4.59
N ASP A 182 2.39 18.06 4.19
CA ASP A 182 1.53 17.61 3.08
C ASP A 182 2.09 17.94 1.68
N SER A 183 2.73 16.96 1.04
CA SER A 183 3.23 17.07 -0.35
C SER A 183 2.41 16.27 -1.37
N MET A 184 1.39 15.51 -0.95
CA MET A 184 0.48 14.80 -1.86
C MET A 184 -0.88 15.47 -2.02
N GLY A 185 -1.32 16.32 -1.09
CA GLY A 185 -2.59 17.05 -1.21
C GLY A 185 -2.67 17.94 -2.45
N PHE A 186 -1.55 18.49 -2.92
CA PHE A 186 -1.45 19.22 -4.18
C PHE A 186 -1.82 18.37 -5.41
N HIS A 187 -1.56 17.07 -5.34
CA HIS A 187 -1.80 16.12 -6.42
C HIS A 187 -3.26 15.64 -6.49
N ASN A 188 -4.10 16.01 -5.52
CA ASN A 188 -5.50 15.60 -5.46
C ASN A 188 -6.27 16.02 -6.72
N GLY A 189 -7.10 15.10 -7.25
CA GLY A 189 -7.82 15.27 -8.51
C GLY A 189 -6.93 15.20 -9.76
N GLY A 190 -5.62 14.97 -9.62
CA GLY A 190 -4.72 14.75 -10.74
C GLY A 190 -4.96 13.40 -11.39
N LYS A 191 -4.85 13.36 -12.71
CA LYS A 191 -4.81 12.12 -13.50
C LYS A 191 -3.43 11.53 -13.46
N PHE A 192 -3.32 10.20 -13.54
CA PHE A 192 -2.02 9.57 -13.63
C PHE A 192 -1.42 9.86 -15.01
N SER A 193 -0.13 10.17 -15.06
CA SER A 193 0.63 10.29 -16.30
C SER A 193 1.86 9.39 -16.23
N ALA A 194 2.29 8.88 -17.38
CA ALA A 194 3.50 8.06 -17.55
C ALA A 194 4.33 8.60 -18.71
N THR A 195 5.53 8.08 -18.93
CA THR A 195 6.46 8.63 -19.94
C THR A 195 5.93 8.74 -21.37
N ASP A 196 4.95 7.91 -21.71
CA ASP A 196 4.31 7.85 -23.03
C ASP A 196 2.83 8.26 -23.04
N VAL A 197 2.30 8.70 -21.90
CA VAL A 197 0.90 9.17 -21.75
C VAL A 197 0.89 10.43 -20.90
N ASP A 198 0.53 11.54 -21.53
CA ASP A 198 0.45 12.85 -20.92
C ASP A 198 -1.00 13.21 -20.57
N ASN A 199 -1.36 13.03 -19.30
CA ASN A 199 -2.69 13.34 -18.77
C ASN A 199 -2.66 14.49 -17.75
N ASP A 200 -1.50 15.13 -17.57
CA ASP A 200 -1.34 16.18 -16.59
C ASP A 200 -1.90 17.53 -17.10
N ASP A 201 -2.22 18.43 -16.17
CA ASP A 201 -2.81 19.74 -16.49
C ASP A 201 -1.75 20.78 -16.90
N ASN A 202 -0.48 20.38 -17.10
CA ASN A 202 0.61 21.29 -17.46
C ASN A 202 0.76 21.42 -18.99
N ASN A 203 1.51 22.42 -19.44
CA ASN A 203 1.86 22.58 -20.85
C ASN A 203 3.07 21.71 -21.27
N ASP A 204 3.90 21.33 -20.30
CA ASP A 204 5.01 20.39 -20.46
C ASP A 204 4.56 18.99 -20.02
N HIS A 205 5.13 17.94 -20.61
CA HIS A 205 4.89 16.58 -20.16
C HIS A 205 5.70 16.27 -18.88
N CYS A 206 5.08 16.35 -17.71
CA CYS A 206 5.77 16.28 -16.42
C CYS A 206 6.46 14.93 -16.20
N ALA A 207 5.85 13.83 -16.65
CA ALA A 207 6.42 12.49 -16.51
C ALA A 207 7.73 12.34 -17.30
N GLN A 208 7.85 12.94 -18.49
CA GLN A 208 9.11 12.95 -19.25
C GLN A 208 10.16 13.86 -18.61
N LYS A 209 9.72 15.00 -18.06
CA LYS A 209 10.60 16.02 -17.47
C LYS A 209 11.25 15.56 -16.16
N TYR A 210 10.50 14.85 -15.33
CA TYR A 210 10.93 14.46 -13.97
C TYR A 210 11.13 12.96 -13.78
N SER A 211 10.84 12.16 -14.82
CA SER A 211 10.86 10.70 -14.81
C SER A 211 9.87 10.07 -13.82
N GLY A 212 9.36 8.91 -14.21
CA GLY A 212 8.42 8.15 -13.39
C GLY A 212 6.97 8.63 -13.54
N GLY A 213 6.05 7.68 -13.42
CA GLY A 213 4.62 7.93 -13.47
C GLY A 213 4.08 8.45 -12.15
N TRP A 214 3.20 9.45 -12.21
CA TRP A 214 2.61 10.10 -11.04
C TRP A 214 1.33 10.88 -11.40
N TRP A 215 0.61 11.33 -10.37
CA TRP A 215 -0.53 12.23 -10.51
C TRP A 215 -0.09 13.69 -10.60
N TYR A 216 0.59 14.06 -11.68
CA TYR A 216 1.10 15.43 -11.84
C TYR A 216 -0.03 16.47 -11.97
N ARG A 217 0.25 17.69 -11.50
CA ARG A 217 -0.68 18.84 -11.47
C ARG A 217 0.12 20.11 -11.75
N ASP A 218 -0.44 21.14 -12.36
CA ASP A 218 0.29 22.38 -12.67
C ASP A 218 0.88 23.08 -11.42
N PRO A 219 2.21 23.35 -11.31
CA PRO A 219 3.25 23.30 -12.35
C PRO A 219 4.16 22.05 -12.40
N CYS A 220 3.72 20.94 -11.81
CA CYS A 220 3.99 19.52 -12.08
C CYS A 220 3.90 18.73 -10.77
N LEU A 221 4.70 19.13 -9.77
CA LEU A 221 4.93 18.31 -8.59
C LEU A 221 5.21 19.10 -7.31
N THR A 222 4.74 18.55 -6.19
CA THR A 222 5.28 18.81 -4.85
C THR A 222 5.84 17.53 -4.22
N SER A 223 5.58 16.38 -4.81
CA SER A 223 6.25 15.10 -4.53
C SER A 223 6.34 14.28 -5.81
N VAL A 224 7.34 13.40 -5.88
CA VAL A 224 7.34 12.28 -6.83
C VAL A 224 8.12 11.13 -6.20
N LEU A 225 7.41 10.11 -5.70
CA LEU A 225 8.06 8.95 -5.07
C LEU A 225 8.53 7.91 -6.10
N ASN A 226 8.01 8.03 -7.33
CA ASN A 226 8.37 7.22 -8.48
C ASN A 226 9.49 7.83 -9.32
N GLY A 227 10.07 8.95 -8.87
CA GLY A 227 11.17 9.62 -9.57
C GLY A 227 12.42 8.75 -9.69
N ARG A 228 13.40 9.27 -10.43
CA ARG A 228 14.73 8.66 -10.53
C ARG A 228 15.37 8.56 -9.15
N TYR A 229 15.97 7.41 -8.88
CA TYR A 229 16.69 7.17 -7.63
C TYR A 229 18.13 7.68 -7.78
N PHE A 230 18.60 8.47 -6.82
CA PHE A 230 19.97 8.96 -6.76
C PHE A 230 20.64 8.49 -5.47
N LEU A 231 21.79 7.85 -5.61
CA LEU A 231 22.68 7.58 -4.48
C LEU A 231 23.36 8.91 -4.06
N PRO A 232 23.80 9.05 -2.79
CA PRO A 232 24.48 10.26 -2.33
C PRO A 232 25.68 10.65 -3.18
N GLU A 233 26.44 9.66 -3.68
CA GLU A 233 27.59 9.87 -4.56
C GLU A 233 27.23 10.41 -5.96
N ASP A 234 26.02 10.12 -6.44
CA ASP A 234 25.51 10.56 -7.75
C ASP A 234 24.70 11.86 -7.64
N TYR A 235 24.46 12.34 -6.41
CA TYR A 235 23.63 13.49 -6.13
C TYR A 235 24.47 14.75 -5.88
N HIS A 236 24.21 15.77 -6.70
CA HIS A 236 24.93 17.05 -6.76
C HIS A 236 23.92 18.21 -6.75
N ASP A 237 23.03 18.23 -5.76
CA ASP A 237 22.06 19.31 -5.54
C ASP A 237 21.31 19.73 -6.81
N HIS A 238 21.40 21.02 -7.16
CA HIS A 238 20.72 21.62 -8.30
C HIS A 238 21.14 21.02 -9.65
N ASP A 239 22.34 20.44 -9.75
CA ASP A 239 22.91 19.95 -11.01
C ASP A 239 22.37 18.57 -11.40
N THR A 240 21.82 17.82 -10.44
CA THR A 240 21.29 16.45 -10.67
C THR A 240 19.83 16.44 -11.09
N GLY A 241 19.07 17.46 -10.69
CA GLY A 241 17.63 17.55 -10.96
C GLY A 241 16.79 16.96 -9.83
N THR A 242 15.60 16.49 -10.17
CA THR A 242 14.60 16.00 -9.20
C THR A 242 14.59 14.48 -9.19
N GLY A 243 14.79 13.90 -8.00
CA GLY A 243 14.73 12.45 -7.78
C GLY A 243 13.47 12.00 -7.05
N VAL A 244 13.61 10.97 -6.22
CA VAL A 244 12.56 10.55 -5.27
C VAL A 244 12.45 11.61 -4.18
N PHE A 245 11.42 12.45 -4.16
CA PHE A 245 11.40 13.56 -3.19
C PHE A 245 10.02 13.88 -2.60
N TRP A 246 10.05 14.56 -1.46
CA TRP A 246 8.90 15.06 -0.73
C TRP A 246 9.14 16.50 -0.25
N TYR A 247 8.53 17.48 -0.93
CA TYR A 247 8.89 18.90 -0.77
C TYR A 247 8.74 19.40 0.66
N LYS A 248 7.61 19.13 1.32
CA LYS A 248 7.31 19.70 2.63
C LYS A 248 8.25 19.21 3.74
N TRP A 249 8.86 18.05 3.56
CA TRP A 249 9.78 17.50 4.57
C TRP A 249 11.18 18.08 4.41
N LYS A 250 11.74 18.04 3.18
CA LYS A 250 13.11 18.46 2.93
C LYS A 250 13.24 19.93 2.52
N GLY A 251 12.14 20.61 2.23
CA GLY A 251 12.10 22.02 1.83
C GLY A 251 12.64 22.30 0.43
N THR A 252 12.97 21.26 -0.34
CA THR A 252 13.59 21.38 -1.66
C THR A 252 13.20 20.18 -2.53
N ARG A 253 13.07 20.40 -3.84
CA ARG A 253 12.87 19.33 -4.84
C ARG A 253 14.17 18.68 -5.30
N PHE A 254 15.30 19.20 -4.82
CA PHE A 254 16.60 18.69 -5.18
C PHE A 254 16.94 17.50 -4.28
N TYR A 255 16.60 17.50 -2.98
CA TYR A 255 16.92 16.36 -2.11
C TYR A 255 16.22 15.06 -2.55
N SER A 256 16.98 14.00 -2.85
CA SER A 256 16.45 12.67 -3.14
C SER A 256 16.46 11.79 -1.88
N LEU A 257 15.32 11.24 -1.52
CA LEU A 257 15.11 10.33 -0.39
C LEU A 257 15.79 8.98 -0.61
N LYS A 258 16.11 8.32 0.50
CA LYS A 258 16.73 6.99 0.55
C LYS A 258 15.68 5.89 0.46
N ALA A 259 14.61 5.97 1.23
CA ALA A 259 13.56 4.95 1.18
C ALA A 259 12.18 5.58 1.23
N THR A 260 11.24 4.95 0.53
CA THR A 260 9.83 5.32 0.55
C THR A 260 8.97 4.08 0.54
N LYS A 261 7.86 4.10 1.28
CA LYS A 261 6.90 3.01 1.32
C LYS A 261 5.51 3.60 1.37
N MET A 262 4.70 3.37 0.33
CA MET A 262 3.29 3.75 0.30
C MET A 262 2.43 2.53 0.59
N MET A 263 1.50 2.64 1.53
CA MET A 263 0.70 1.52 1.98
C MET A 263 -0.75 1.94 2.23
N VAL A 264 -1.68 1.04 1.97
CA VAL A 264 -3.11 1.28 2.15
C VAL A 264 -3.74 0.28 3.11
N ARG A 265 -4.79 0.72 3.81
CA ARG A 265 -5.58 -0.10 4.72
C ARG A 265 -7.00 0.47 4.82
N PRO A 266 -8.05 -0.33 5.06
CA PRO A 266 -9.39 0.20 5.33
C PRO A 266 -9.40 1.13 6.54
N GLN A 267 -10.08 2.27 6.45
CA GLN A 267 -10.15 3.27 7.53
C GLN A 267 -10.84 2.72 8.79
N ASN A 268 -11.77 1.78 8.64
CA ASN A 268 -12.48 1.13 9.73
C ASN A 268 -11.66 0.00 10.41
N PHE A 269 -10.39 -0.17 10.04
CA PHE A 269 -9.50 -1.13 10.68
C PHE A 269 -9.34 -0.85 12.19
N ILE A 270 -9.55 -1.89 12.99
CA ILE A 270 -9.40 -1.82 14.44
C ILE A 270 -7.95 -2.14 14.80
N ARG A 271 -7.24 -1.13 15.30
CA ARG A 271 -5.88 -1.27 15.82
C ARG A 271 -5.92 -2.00 17.16
N ASN A 272 -4.93 -2.88 17.40
CA ASN A 272 -4.71 -3.56 18.67
C ASN A 272 -5.96 -4.32 19.18
N LEU A 273 -6.33 -5.37 18.44
CA LEU A 273 -7.36 -6.33 18.84
C LEU A 273 -7.13 -6.91 20.24
#